data_AF-A0A536Y7J7-F1
#
_entry.id   AF-A0A536Y7J7-F1
#
_cell.length_a   1.000
_cell.length_b   1.000
_cell.length_c   1.000
_cell.angle_alpha   90.00
_cell.angle_beta   90.00
_cell.angle_gamma   90.00
#
_symmetry.space_group_name_H-M   'P 1'
#
loop_
_entity.id
_entity.type
_entity.pdbx_description
1 polymer ?
#
loop_
_entity_poly.entity_id
_entity_poly.type
_entity_poly.pdbx_seq_one_letter_code
_entity_poly.pdbx_strand_id
1 'polypeptide(L)'
;MLVALAACAALEMPGSAFQAVDSLVREALDSARSPAAQQKASLQRAEQAFGRDASALNRLRLAVLLATLAPPLRDDARATELLEPIADPGASAVGRFAAFVAGQVGERARMARERERSERERDKREEALRLRRPDK
;
A
#
# COMPACT_ATOMS: atom_id res chain seq x y z
N MET A 1 -8.74 -31.79 -43.36
CA MET A 1 -8.80 -30.36 -43.00
C MET A 1 -9.55 -30.27 -41.67
N LEU A 2 -8.84 -30.11 -40.56
CA LEU A 2 -9.28 -29.81 -39.18
C LEU A 2 -8.32 -30.51 -38.21
N VAL A 3 -7.31 -29.79 -37.71
CA VAL A 3 -6.88 -29.70 -36.30
C VAL A 3 -5.76 -28.65 -36.30
N ALA A 4 -6.11 -27.38 -36.17
CA ALA A 4 -5.15 -26.31 -35.92
C ALA A 4 -5.86 -25.15 -35.22
N LEU A 5 -6.32 -25.36 -33.98
CA LEU A 5 -6.85 -24.31 -33.08
C LEU A 5 -7.12 -24.94 -31.70
N ALA A 6 -6.09 -25.11 -30.85
CA ALA A 6 -6.27 -25.34 -29.41
C ALA A 6 -4.98 -25.28 -28.56
N ALA A 7 -3.78 -25.13 -29.15
CA ALA A 7 -2.54 -25.25 -28.39
C ALA A 7 -2.05 -23.96 -27.71
N CYS A 8 -2.67 -22.80 -27.96
CA CYS A 8 -2.18 -21.53 -27.39
C CYS A 8 -2.70 -21.20 -25.99
N ALA A 9 -3.55 -22.03 -25.38
CA ALA A 9 -4.08 -21.78 -24.04
C ALA A 9 -3.30 -22.45 -22.89
N ALA A 10 -2.32 -23.31 -23.20
CA ALA A 10 -1.67 -24.19 -22.21
C ALA A 10 -0.20 -23.85 -21.88
N LEU A 11 0.32 -22.71 -22.34
CA LEU A 11 1.58 -22.17 -21.83
C LEU A 11 1.29 -21.33 -20.57
N GLU A 12 0.86 -21.99 -19.50
CA GLU A 12 1.01 -21.45 -18.16
C GLU A 12 2.51 -21.45 -17.82
N MET A 13 3.19 -20.41 -18.30
CA MET A 13 4.52 -20.04 -17.84
C MET A 13 4.47 -19.86 -16.32
N PRO A 14 5.46 -20.34 -15.57
CA PRO A 14 5.52 -20.09 -14.14
C PRO A 14 5.56 -18.57 -13.88
N GLY A 15 4.42 -18.07 -13.38
CA GLY A 15 4.21 -16.75 -12.77
C GLY A 15 4.72 -15.56 -13.58
N SER A 16 3.94 -15.07 -14.55
CA SER A 16 4.23 -13.75 -15.12
C SER A 16 4.21 -12.66 -14.02
N ALA A 17 4.99 -11.58 -14.20
CA ALA A 17 4.98 -10.46 -13.26
C ALA A 17 3.56 -9.89 -13.01
N PHE A 18 2.67 -10.03 -14.00
CA PHE A 18 1.26 -9.69 -13.86
C PHE A 18 0.51 -10.61 -12.88
N GLN A 19 0.66 -11.92 -13.00
CA GLN A 19 0.06 -12.89 -12.07
C GLN A 19 0.58 -12.68 -10.63
N ALA A 20 1.86 -12.34 -10.48
CA ALA A 20 2.43 -12.02 -9.19
C ALA A 20 1.75 -10.78 -8.56
N VAL A 21 1.56 -9.71 -9.34
CA VAL A 21 0.84 -8.51 -8.88
C VAL A 21 -0.63 -8.80 -8.57
N ASP A 22 -1.34 -9.56 -9.42
CA ASP A 22 -2.74 -9.96 -9.17
C ASP A 22 -2.89 -10.74 -7.86
N SER A 23 -2.00 -11.71 -7.63
CA SER A 23 -2.01 -12.52 -6.40
C SER A 23 -1.81 -11.67 -5.14
N LEU A 24 -0.96 -10.65 -5.24
CA LEU A 24 -0.64 -9.72 -4.16
C LEU A 24 -1.83 -8.79 -3.88
N VAL A 25 -2.48 -8.27 -4.92
CA VAL A 25 -3.70 -7.46 -4.76
C VAL A 25 -4.80 -8.28 -4.08
N ARG A 26 -5.01 -9.53 -4.51
CA ARG A 26 -5.96 -10.44 -3.86
C ARG A 26 -5.62 -10.65 -2.38
N GLU A 27 -4.38 -10.99 -2.07
CA GLU A 27 -3.89 -11.18 -0.70
C GLU A 27 -4.14 -9.95 0.19
N ALA A 28 -3.86 -8.75 -0.33
CA ALA A 28 -4.05 -7.50 0.39
C ALA A 28 -5.53 -7.22 0.68
N LEU A 29 -6.40 -7.40 -0.33
CA LEU A 29 -7.84 -7.20 -0.19
C LEU A 29 -8.48 -8.22 0.76
N ASP A 30 -8.04 -9.48 0.71
CA ASP A 30 -8.54 -10.53 1.59
C ASP A 30 -8.07 -10.28 3.03
N SER A 31 -6.81 -9.89 3.21
CA SER A 31 -6.26 -9.51 4.51
C SER A 31 -7.04 -8.33 5.09
N ALA A 32 -7.25 -7.25 4.34
CA ALA A 32 -7.97 -6.06 4.81
C ALA A 32 -9.41 -6.34 5.29
N ARG A 33 -10.06 -7.35 4.72
CA ARG A 33 -11.44 -7.76 5.09
C ARG A 33 -11.49 -8.85 6.17
N SER A 34 -10.34 -9.41 6.54
CA SER A 34 -10.24 -10.47 7.54
C SER A 34 -10.30 -9.90 8.97
N PRO A 35 -10.59 -10.74 9.99
CA PRO A 35 -10.47 -10.35 11.40
C PRO A 35 -9.06 -9.86 11.77
N ALA A 36 -8.95 -8.99 12.79
CA ALA A 36 -7.69 -8.34 13.17
C ALA A 36 -6.53 -9.32 13.45
N ALA A 37 -6.80 -10.48 14.05
CA ALA A 37 -5.79 -11.50 14.28
C ALA A 37 -5.20 -12.05 12.97
N GLN A 38 -6.05 -12.24 11.95
CA GLN A 38 -5.63 -12.71 10.62
C GLN A 38 -4.91 -11.61 9.85
N GLN A 39 -5.34 -10.35 9.95
CA GLN A 39 -4.61 -9.20 9.41
C GLN A 39 -3.17 -9.14 9.93
N LYS A 40 -3.01 -9.24 11.26
CA LYS A 40 -1.70 -9.26 11.90
C LYS A 40 -0.86 -10.45 11.43
N ALA A 41 -1.46 -11.63 11.33
CA ALA A 41 -0.76 -12.82 10.86
C ALA A 41 -0.29 -12.68 9.40
N SER A 42 -1.11 -12.11 8.51
CA SER A 42 -0.72 -11.81 7.12
C SER A 42 0.45 -10.84 7.06
N LEU A 43 0.40 -9.75 7.83
CA LEU A 43 1.49 -8.78 7.88
C LEU A 43 2.80 -9.43 8.38
N GLN A 44 2.74 -10.21 9.46
CA GLN A 44 3.90 -10.94 9.99
C GLN A 44 4.50 -11.93 8.98
N ARG A 45 3.67 -12.63 8.20
CA ARG A 45 4.16 -13.52 7.14
C ARG A 45 4.89 -12.74 6.04
N ALA A 46 4.36 -11.59 5.63
CA ALA A 46 5.01 -10.74 4.64
C ALA A 46 6.34 -10.17 5.15
N GLU A 47 6.40 -9.76 6.43
CA GLU A 47 7.64 -9.32 7.08
C GLU A 47 8.69 -10.43 7.11
N GLN A 48 8.29 -11.65 7.49
CA GLN A 48 9.20 -12.80 7.50
C GLN A 48 9.68 -13.17 6.10
N ALA A 49 8.81 -13.13 5.09
CA ALA A 49 9.18 -13.41 3.71
C ALA A 49 10.20 -12.38 3.20
N PHE A 50 9.96 -11.09 3.45
CA PHE A 50 10.90 -10.02 3.12
C PHE A 50 12.23 -10.14 3.86
N GLY A 51 12.20 -10.51 5.15
CA GLY A 51 13.40 -10.74 5.95
C GLY A 51 14.24 -11.93 5.47
N ARG A 52 13.60 -12.96 4.89
CA ARG A 52 14.30 -14.11 4.28
C ARG A 52 14.83 -13.78 2.88
N ASP A 53 14.06 -13.04 2.09
CA ASP A 53 14.40 -12.63 0.74
C ASP A 53 13.86 -11.23 0.46
N ALA A 54 14.77 -10.26 0.34
CA ALA A 54 14.47 -8.86 0.09
C ALA A 54 14.22 -8.54 -1.41
N SER A 55 13.69 -9.51 -2.16
CA SER A 55 13.32 -9.33 -3.57
C SER A 55 12.26 -8.24 -3.76
N ALA A 56 12.22 -7.67 -4.97
CA ALA A 56 11.26 -6.62 -5.32
C ALA A 56 9.79 -7.04 -5.09
N LEU A 57 9.47 -8.32 -5.30
CA LEU A 57 8.12 -8.85 -5.07
C LEU A 57 7.78 -8.93 -3.58
N ASN A 58 8.67 -9.45 -2.72
CA ASN A 58 8.42 -9.50 -1.28
C ASN A 58 8.38 -8.10 -0.67
N ARG A 59 9.22 -7.18 -1.16
CA ARG A 59 9.21 -5.77 -0.80
C ARG A 59 7.87 -5.12 -1.13
N LEU A 60 7.38 -5.31 -2.37
CA LEU A 60 6.08 -4.82 -2.81
C LEU A 60 4.94 -5.41 -1.97
N ARG A 61 4.96 -6.72 -1.69
CA ARG A 61 3.92 -7.40 -0.89
C ARG A 61 3.81 -6.77 0.50
N LEU A 62 4.94 -6.60 1.18
CA LEU A 62 4.96 -5.99 2.50
C LEU A 62 4.46 -4.54 2.46
N ALA A 63 4.95 -3.74 1.52
CA ALA A 63 4.52 -2.35 1.37
C ALA A 63 3.01 -2.21 1.12
N VAL A 64 2.45 -3.06 0.26
CA VAL A 64 1.01 -3.02 -0.04
C VAL A 64 0.18 -3.43 1.17
N LEU A 65 0.58 -4.42 1.95
CA LEU A 65 -0.13 -4.75 3.20
C LEU A 65 -0.09 -3.59 4.19
N LEU A 66 1.07 -2.99 4.41
CA LEU A 66 1.22 -1.80 5.28
C LEU A 66 0.38 -0.61 4.79
N ALA A 67 0.22 -0.44 3.47
CA ALA A 67 -0.56 0.64 2.87
C ALA A 67 -2.07 0.38 2.81
N THR A 68 -2.52 -0.88 2.90
CA THR A 68 -3.93 -1.26 2.70
C THR A 68 -4.66 -1.59 3.98
N LEU A 69 -3.97 -2.17 4.98
CA LEU A 69 -4.57 -2.49 6.26
C LEU A 69 -5.09 -1.22 6.96
N ALA A 70 -6.01 -1.41 7.91
CA ALA A 70 -6.52 -0.32 8.73
C ALA A 70 -5.53 0.02 9.86
N PRO A 71 -5.58 1.24 10.42
CA PRO A 71 -4.90 1.54 11.68
C PRO A 71 -5.30 0.53 12.78
N PRO A 72 -4.36 0.12 13.67
CA PRO A 72 -2.99 0.61 13.80
C PRO A 72 -1.96 -0.12 12.94
N LEU A 73 -2.37 -1.11 12.13
CA LEU A 73 -1.44 -1.89 11.30
C LEU A 73 -1.01 -1.14 10.03
N ARG A 74 -1.75 -0.10 9.65
CA ARG A 74 -1.36 0.80 8.57
C ARG A 74 -0.09 1.54 8.92
N ASP A 75 0.89 1.48 8.04
CA ASP A 75 2.12 2.26 8.12
C ASP A 75 2.50 2.78 6.74
N ASP A 76 1.93 3.94 6.40
CA ASP A 76 2.14 4.59 5.11
C ASP A 76 3.60 5.08 4.96
N ALA A 77 4.27 5.46 6.04
CA ALA A 77 5.67 5.92 5.98
C ALA A 77 6.61 4.78 5.60
N ARG A 78 6.52 3.64 6.32
CA ARG A 78 7.31 2.45 6.01
C ARG A 78 6.95 1.87 4.64
N ALA A 79 5.68 1.94 4.23
CA ALA A 79 5.29 1.55 2.87
C ALA A 79 6.02 2.40 1.82
N THR A 80 6.12 3.72 2.00
CA THR A 80 6.88 4.59 1.08
C THR A 80 8.35 4.20 1.00
N GLU A 81 9.02 3.99 2.14
CA GLU A 81 10.43 3.59 2.19
C GLU A 81 10.68 2.27 1.44
N LEU A 82 9.77 1.31 1.59
CA LEU A 82 9.85 0.03 0.88
C LEU A 82 9.58 0.19 -0.62
N LEU A 83 8.80 1.18 -1.05
CA LEU A 83 8.47 1.34 -2.47
C LEU A 83 9.54 2.14 -3.22
N GLU A 84 10.21 3.09 -2.58
CA GLU A 84 11.24 3.94 -3.19
C GLU A 84 12.23 3.19 -4.11
N PRO A 85 12.90 2.10 -3.66
CA PRO A 85 13.92 1.44 -4.49
C PRO A 85 13.35 0.63 -5.67
N ILE A 86 12.03 0.45 -5.76
CA ILE A 86 11.38 -0.38 -6.80
C ILE A 86 10.30 0.36 -7.59
N ALA A 87 9.96 1.59 -7.21
CA ALA A 87 8.97 2.41 -7.88
C ALA A 87 9.54 2.97 -9.19
N ASP A 88 9.24 2.29 -10.29
CA ASP A 88 9.65 2.72 -11.63
C ASP A 88 8.50 2.51 -12.64
N PRO A 89 7.87 3.61 -13.12
CA PRO A 89 6.82 3.56 -14.14
C PRO A 89 7.26 2.97 -15.49
N GLY A 90 8.56 2.96 -15.81
CA GLY A 90 9.13 2.40 -17.04
C GLY A 90 9.54 0.92 -16.93
N ALA A 91 9.55 0.36 -15.72
CA ALA A 91 10.05 -0.99 -15.46
C ALA A 91 8.99 -2.09 -15.65
N SER A 92 9.20 -3.24 -15.00
CA SER A 92 8.29 -4.39 -14.98
C SER A 92 6.91 -4.06 -14.37
N ALA A 93 5.95 -4.99 -14.46
CA ALA A 93 4.64 -4.83 -13.83
C ALA A 93 4.75 -4.56 -12.30
N VAL A 94 5.74 -5.18 -11.64
CA VAL A 94 6.05 -4.94 -10.21
C VAL A 94 6.46 -3.49 -9.99
N GLY A 95 7.36 -2.95 -10.82
CA GLY A 95 7.84 -1.57 -10.66
C GLY A 95 6.76 -0.53 -10.94
N ARG A 96 5.93 -0.75 -11.97
CA ARG A 96 4.79 0.12 -12.27
C ARG A 96 3.76 0.12 -11.16
N PHE A 97 3.44 -1.05 -10.62
CA PHE A 97 2.50 -1.15 -9.52
C PHE A 97 3.07 -0.52 -8.24
N ALA A 98 4.37 -0.70 -7.98
CA ALA A 98 5.04 -0.03 -6.88
C ALA A 98 4.95 1.50 -6.99
N ALA A 99 5.20 2.06 -8.18
CA ALA A 99 5.05 3.50 -8.43
C ALA A 99 3.60 3.99 -8.23
N PHE A 100 2.62 3.21 -8.69
CA PHE A 100 1.21 3.53 -8.45
C PHE A 100 0.86 3.57 -6.96
N VAL A 101 1.25 2.54 -6.20
CA VAL A 101 1.00 2.47 -4.76
C VAL A 101 1.73 3.60 -4.02
N ALA A 102 2.98 3.90 -4.40
CA ALA A 102 3.75 5.00 -3.82
C ALA A 102 3.05 6.35 -4.01
N GLY A 103 2.49 6.60 -5.20
CA GLY A 103 1.67 7.79 -5.46
C GLY A 103 0.42 7.85 -4.57
N GLN A 104 -0.30 6.73 -4.41
CA GLN A 104 -1.49 6.68 -3.54
C GLN A 104 -1.16 6.94 -2.07
N VAL A 105 -0.08 6.35 -1.56
CA VAL A 105 0.40 6.56 -0.19
C VAL A 105 0.84 8.01 0.01
N GLY A 106 1.58 8.58 -0.94
CA GLY A 106 2.01 9.98 -0.91
C GLY A 106 0.84 10.96 -0.86
N GLU A 107 -0.20 10.73 -1.65
CA GLU A 107 -1.40 11.57 -1.63
C GLU A 107 -2.13 11.51 -0.28
N ARG A 108 -2.24 10.33 0.34
CA ARG A 108 -2.80 10.23 1.71
C ARG A 108 -1.97 11.01 2.72
N ALA A 109 -0.65 10.94 2.65
CA ALA A 109 0.23 11.70 3.52
C ALA A 109 0.06 13.21 3.33
N ARG A 110 -0.11 13.69 2.08
CA ARG A 110 -0.42 15.09 1.78
C ARG A 110 -1.73 15.51 2.43
N MET A 111 -2.80 14.73 2.24
CA MET A 111 -4.11 15.00 2.83
C MET A 111 -4.08 15.02 4.36
N ALA A 112 -3.31 14.13 5.00
CA ALA A 112 -3.16 14.11 6.45
C ALA A 112 -2.51 15.42 6.97
N ARG A 113 -1.46 15.90 6.30
CA ARG A 113 -0.78 17.17 6.64
C ARG A 113 -1.70 18.37 6.44
N GLU A 114 -2.48 18.38 5.36
CA GLU A 114 -3.46 19.45 5.10
C GLU A 114 -4.54 19.50 6.20
N ARG A 115 -5.05 18.34 6.64
CA ARG A 115 -6.01 18.24 7.75
C ARG A 115 -5.42 18.75 9.07
N GLU A 116 -4.24 18.27 9.43
CA GLU A 116 -3.56 18.68 10.65
C GLU A 116 -3.30 20.19 10.67
N ARG A 117 -2.88 20.77 9.53
CA ARG A 117 -2.72 22.22 9.41
C ARG A 117 -4.04 22.96 9.63
N SER A 118 -5.12 22.48 9.03
CA SER A 118 -6.44 23.10 9.18
C SER A 118 -6.93 23.04 10.63
N GLU A 119 -6.74 21.92 11.31
CA GLU A 119 -7.09 21.75 12.73
C GLU A 119 -6.29 22.73 13.61
N ARG A 120 -4.96 22.81 13.42
CA ARG A 120 -4.12 23.77 14.13
C ARG A 120 -4.53 25.23 13.89
N GLU A 121 -4.97 25.57 12.68
CA GLU A 121 -5.47 26.91 12.37
C GLU A 121 -6.82 27.20 13.05
N ARG A 122 -7.69 26.19 13.17
CA ARG A 122 -8.95 26.30 13.92
C ARG A 122 -8.70 26.50 15.41
N ASP A 123 -7.83 25.69 16.01
CA ASP A 123 -7.49 25.78 17.43
C ASP A 123 -6.95 27.17 17.79
N LYS A 124 -6.04 27.71 16.97
CA LYS A 124 -5.51 29.08 17.14
C LYS A 124 -6.60 30.16 17.06
N ARG A 125 -7.58 29.99 16.17
CA ARG A 125 -8.71 30.93 16.06
C ARG A 125 -9.61 30.86 17.28
N GLU A 126 -9.92 29.65 17.75
CA GLU A 126 -10.72 29.44 18.96
C GLU A 126 -10.04 30.01 20.20
N GLU A 127 -8.72 29.81 20.34
CA GLU A 127 -7.92 30.39 21.42
C GLU A 127 -7.90 31.93 21.36
N ALA A 128 -7.69 32.51 20.17
CA ALA A 128 -7.73 33.96 20.00
C ALA A 128 -9.11 34.57 20.33
N LEU A 129 -10.20 33.85 20.05
CA LEU A 129 -11.55 34.27 20.42
C LEU A 129 -11.80 34.18 21.92
N ARG A 130 -11.28 33.15 22.60
CA ARG A 130 -11.33 33.04 24.07
C ARG A 130 -10.59 34.19 24.73
N LEU A 131 -9.39 34.51 24.26
CA LEU A 131 -8.59 35.63 24.78
C LEU A 131 -9.23 37.00 24.51
N ARG A 132 -10.05 37.14 23.45
CA ARG A 132 -10.83 38.36 23.13
C ARG A 132 -12.15 38.47 23.88
N ARG A 133 -12.62 37.42 24.53
CA ARG A 133 -13.72 37.44 25.51
C ARG A 133 -13.16 37.27 26.94
N PRO A 134 -12.33 38.19 27.46
CA PRO A 134 -12.20 38.26 28.90
C PRO A 134 -13.58 38.73 29.42
N ASP A 135 -14.14 37.99 30.37
CA ASP A 135 -15.51 38.11 30.85
C ASP A 135 -15.94 39.57 31.16
N LYS A 136 -17.24 39.84 30.93
CA LYS A 136 -17.96 40.96 31.55
C LYS A 136 -18.11 40.71 33.05
#